data_AF-A0AAP7ZLB4-F1
#
_entry.id   AF-A0AAP7ZLB4-F1
#
_cell.length_a   1.000
_cell.length_b   1.000
_cell.length_c   1.000
_cell.angle_alpha   90.00
_cell.angle_beta   90.00
_cell.angle_gamma   90.00
#
_symmetry.space_group_name_H-M   'P 1'
#
loop_
_entity.id
_entity.type
_entity.pdbx_description
1 polymer ?
#
loop_
_entity_poly.entity_id
_entity_poly.type
_entity_poly.pdbx_seq_one_letter_code
_entity_poly.pdbx_strand_id
1 'polypeptide(L)'
;MNITSKLARAGLCSAIAVTLAGCMTSTPVYDAHFGEAVRTVRVMQTLNPNASMNSDPVAGVDGRAATAAMDRYNTQFRTPQADVSAFTVGISSGSSLDSMGK
;
A
#
# COMPACT_ATOMS: atom_id res chain seq x y z
N MET A 1 0.30 -63.36 18.21
CA MET A 1 0.12 -62.57 16.97
C MET A 1 -0.72 -61.30 17.13
N ASN A 2 -1.08 -60.88 18.36
CA ASN A 2 -1.88 -59.67 18.58
C ASN A 2 -1.06 -58.48 19.11
N ILE A 3 0.15 -58.74 19.61
CA ILE A 3 1.05 -57.72 20.15
C ILE A 3 1.84 -57.04 19.03
N THR A 4 2.32 -57.79 18.05
CA THR A 4 3.06 -57.26 16.88
C THR A 4 2.20 -56.33 16.02
N SER A 5 0.91 -56.65 15.85
CA SER A 5 -0.08 -55.84 15.13
C SER A 5 -0.50 -54.58 15.90
N LYS A 6 -0.52 -54.62 17.24
CA LYS A 6 -0.72 -53.42 18.09
C LYS A 6 0.48 -52.47 18.05
N LEU A 7 1.70 -53.01 18.06
CA LEU A 7 2.94 -52.22 17.96
C LEU A 7 3.06 -51.56 16.57
N ALA A 8 2.70 -52.26 15.50
CA ALA A 8 2.68 -51.70 14.15
C ALA A 8 1.65 -50.55 14.01
N ARG A 9 0.46 -50.69 14.60
CA ARG A 9 -0.55 -49.62 14.62
C ARG A 9 -0.12 -48.42 15.45
N ALA A 10 0.50 -48.64 16.62
CA ALA A 10 1.03 -47.56 17.45
C ALA A 10 2.14 -46.78 16.73
N GLY A 11 3.04 -47.49 16.03
CA GLY A 11 4.07 -46.87 15.20
C GLY A 11 3.49 -46.03 14.06
N LEU A 12 2.47 -46.54 13.35
CA LEU A 12 1.78 -45.81 12.29
C LEU A 12 1.11 -44.53 12.83
N CYS A 13 0.40 -44.62 13.96
CA CYS A 13 -0.24 -43.46 14.61
C CYS A 13 0.79 -42.41 15.03
N SER A 14 1.93 -42.83 15.59
CA SER A 14 2.99 -41.90 16.00
C SER A 14 3.65 -41.21 14.79
N ALA A 15 3.88 -41.95 13.70
CA ALA A 15 4.44 -41.37 12.47
C ALA A 15 3.50 -40.31 11.87
N ILE A 16 2.20 -40.57 11.84
CA ILE A 16 1.18 -39.62 11.35
C ILE A 16 1.12 -38.37 12.24
N ALA A 17 1.23 -38.51 13.56
CA ALA A 17 1.22 -37.36 14.48
C ALA A 17 2.44 -36.44 14.28
N VAL A 18 3.63 -37.00 14.02
CA VAL A 18 4.85 -36.21 13.79
C VAL A 18 4.82 -35.49 12.44
N THR A 19 4.27 -36.11 11.39
CA THR A 19 4.14 -35.44 10.08
C THR A 19 3.10 -34.32 10.10
N LEU A 20 2.01 -34.45 10.87
CA LEU A 20 1.04 -33.36 11.06
C LEU A 20 1.60 -32.18 11.87
N ALA A 21 2.48 -32.43 12.84
CA ALA A 21 3.13 -31.38 13.62
C ALA A 21 4.03 -30.46 12.76
N GLY A 22 4.58 -30.97 11.65
CA GLY A 22 5.34 -30.18 10.68
C GLY A 22 4.49 -29.21 9.84
N CYS A 23 3.17 -29.43 9.72
CA CYS A 23 2.26 -28.52 9.03
C CYS A 23 1.88 -27.30 9.87
N MET A 24 2.12 -27.33 11.19
CA MET A 24 2.00 -26.19 12.08
C MET A 24 3.39 -25.66 12.39
N THR A 25 4.15 -25.32 11.34
CA THR A 25 5.36 -24.50 11.51
C THR A 25 4.94 -23.28 12.31
N SER A 26 5.64 -23.05 13.42
CA SER A 26 5.57 -21.79 14.16
C SER A 26 5.54 -20.63 13.17
N THR A 27 4.96 -19.51 13.54
CA THR A 27 4.86 -18.31 12.71
C THR A 27 6.04 -17.32 12.92
N PRO A 28 7.33 -17.71 13.09
CA PRO A 28 8.37 -16.75 13.41
C PRO A 28 8.66 -15.84 12.21
N VAL A 29 8.43 -16.32 10.98
CA VAL A 29 8.57 -15.49 9.77
C VAL A 29 7.45 -14.44 9.72
N TYR A 30 6.20 -14.82 9.96
CA TYR A 30 5.09 -13.87 9.91
C TYR A 30 5.11 -12.86 11.07
N ASP A 31 5.47 -13.29 12.27
CA ASP A 31 5.57 -12.40 13.43
C ASP A 31 6.75 -11.42 13.27
N ALA A 32 7.88 -11.86 12.71
CA ALA A 32 9.02 -11.00 12.43
C ALA A 32 8.75 -9.91 11.38
N HIS A 33 7.88 -10.19 10.40
CA HIS A 33 7.53 -9.26 9.33
C HIS A 33 6.22 -8.51 9.58
N PHE A 34 5.59 -8.69 10.74
CA PHE A 34 4.34 -8.03 11.06
C PHE A 34 4.51 -6.50 11.04
N GLY A 35 3.72 -5.84 10.18
CA GLY A 35 3.73 -4.37 10.06
C GLY A 35 4.84 -3.78 9.20
N GLU A 36 5.67 -4.60 8.55
CA GLU A 36 6.74 -4.12 7.63
C GLU A 36 6.15 -3.26 6.51
N ALA A 37 5.11 -3.74 5.83
CA ALA A 37 4.43 -2.99 4.77
C ALA A 37 3.95 -1.59 5.20
N VAL A 38 3.37 -1.46 6.40
CA VAL A 38 2.91 -0.17 6.94
C VAL A 38 4.11 0.72 7.27
N ARG A 39 5.19 0.15 7.81
CA ARG A 39 6.42 0.89 8.11
C ARG A 39 7.06 1.42 6.82
N THR A 40 7.08 0.62 5.77
CA THR A 40 7.57 1.03 4.45
C THR A 40 6.72 2.14 3.85
N VAL A 41 5.39 2.00 3.83
CA VAL A 41 4.50 3.07 3.36
C VAL A 41 4.68 4.35 4.17
N ARG A 42 4.81 4.24 5.49
CA ARG A 42 5.04 5.40 6.37
C ARG A 42 6.34 6.12 6.02
N VAL A 43 7.43 5.39 5.77
CA VAL A 43 8.72 6.01 5.37
C VAL A 43 8.56 6.73 4.02
N MET A 44 7.87 6.13 3.05
CA MET A 44 7.61 6.75 1.74
C MET A 44 6.71 7.99 1.85
N GLN A 45 5.83 8.06 2.84
CA GLN A 45 4.94 9.20 3.10
C GLN A 45 5.55 10.26 4.03
N THR A 46 6.68 9.97 4.67
CA THR A 46 7.32 10.91 5.60
C THR A 46 8.11 11.95 4.81
N LEU A 47 7.54 13.15 4.67
CA LEU A 47 8.16 14.26 3.93
C LEU A 47 9.47 14.74 4.56
N ASN A 48 9.52 14.87 5.89
CA ASN A 48 10.71 15.29 6.62
C ASN A 48 10.82 14.54 7.96
N PRO A 49 11.74 13.57 8.09
CA PRO A 49 11.92 12.82 9.33
C PRO A 49 12.50 13.67 10.49
N ASN A 50 13.18 14.77 10.20
CA ASN A 50 13.80 15.66 11.20
C ASN A 50 12.94 16.89 11.51
N ALA A 51 11.65 16.88 11.15
CA ALA A 51 10.76 18.03 11.31
C ALA A 51 10.63 18.51 12.78
N SER A 52 10.79 17.61 13.77
CA SER A 52 10.76 17.96 15.19
C SER A 52 11.96 18.77 15.66
N MET A 53 13.08 18.72 14.93
CA MET A 53 14.29 19.49 15.24
C MET A 53 14.28 20.88 14.58
N ASN A 54 13.30 21.15 13.71
CA ASN A 54 13.17 22.44 13.08
C ASN A 54 12.63 23.47 14.07
N SER A 55 13.46 24.46 14.43
CA SER A 55 13.07 25.60 15.27
C SER A 55 12.48 26.76 14.48
N ASP A 56 12.50 26.70 13.14
CA ASP A 56 11.97 27.79 12.32
C ASP A 56 10.45 27.93 12.56
N PRO A 57 9.96 29.14 12.82
CA PRO A 57 8.54 29.37 12.98
C PRO A 57 7.82 29.01 11.68
N VAL A 58 6.70 28.28 11.79
CA VAL A 58 5.88 27.95 10.63
C VAL A 58 5.40 29.25 10.00
N ALA A 59 5.85 29.55 8.77
CA ALA A 59 5.29 30.62 7.98
C ALA A 59 3.84 30.24 7.65
N GLY A 60 2.89 30.80 8.39
CA GLY A 60 1.47 30.56 8.19
C GLY A 60 1.01 31.01 6.79
N VAL A 61 -0.21 30.66 6.44
CA VAL A 61 -0.87 31.17 5.23
C VAL A 61 -1.31 32.62 5.47
N ASP A 62 -1.17 33.49 4.46
CA ASP A 62 -1.70 34.85 4.56
C ASP A 62 -3.23 34.82 4.68
N GLY A 63 -3.81 35.79 5.42
CA GLY A 63 -5.25 35.78 5.70
C GLY A 63 -6.12 35.82 4.45
N ARG A 64 -5.66 36.49 3.38
CA ARG A 64 -6.42 36.60 2.12
C ARG A 64 -6.39 35.29 1.34
N ALA A 65 -5.26 34.60 1.29
CA ALA A 65 -5.11 33.27 0.73
C ALA A 65 -5.93 32.26 1.52
N ALA A 66 -5.97 32.35 2.86
CA ALA A 66 -6.81 31.50 3.69
C ALA A 66 -8.30 31.70 3.37
N THR A 67 -8.77 32.95 3.27
CA THR A 67 -10.15 33.26 2.86
C THR A 67 -10.46 32.73 1.47
N ALA A 68 -9.58 32.95 0.49
CA ALA A 68 -9.77 32.46 -0.87
C ALA A 68 -9.79 30.92 -0.96
N ALA A 69 -8.97 30.23 -0.14
CA ALA A 69 -8.98 28.79 -0.06
C ALA A 69 -10.30 28.25 0.49
N MET A 70 -10.82 28.86 1.57
CA MET A 70 -12.12 28.48 2.13
C MET A 70 -13.28 28.80 1.18
N ASP A 71 -13.23 29.92 0.46
CA ASP A 71 -14.24 30.28 -0.54
C ASP A 71 -14.29 29.28 -1.71
N ARG A 72 -13.13 28.90 -2.24
CA ARG A 72 -13.02 27.83 -3.25
C ARG A 72 -13.53 26.50 -2.72
N TYR A 73 -13.17 26.12 -1.49
CA TYR A 73 -13.65 24.89 -0.86
C TYR A 73 -15.17 24.86 -0.73
N ASN A 74 -15.82 25.98 -0.42
CA ASN A 74 -17.28 26.04 -0.35
C ASN A 74 -17.92 26.00 -1.74
N THR A 75 -17.31 26.66 -2.73
CA THR A 75 -17.88 26.79 -4.07
C THR A 75 -17.72 25.52 -4.91
N GLN A 76 -16.64 24.74 -4.72
CA GLN A 76 -16.36 23.54 -5.51
C GLN A 76 -17.47 22.47 -5.44
N PHE A 77 -18.24 22.43 -4.33
CA PHE A 77 -19.34 21.49 -4.16
C PHE A 77 -20.66 21.97 -4.78
N ARG A 78 -20.78 23.28 -5.04
CA ARG A 78 -21.96 23.89 -5.68
C ARG A 78 -21.81 24.00 -7.18
N THR A 79 -20.58 24.18 -7.64
CA THR A 79 -20.23 24.25 -9.05
C THR A 79 -19.03 23.32 -9.25
N PRO A 80 -19.27 22.05 -9.61
CA PRO A 80 -18.20 21.15 -10.00
C PRO A 80 -17.35 21.88 -11.02
N GLN A 81 -16.09 22.16 -10.65
CA GLN A 81 -15.16 22.73 -11.61
C GLN A 81 -15.08 21.72 -12.74
N ALA A 82 -15.34 22.15 -13.99
CA ALA A 82 -15.14 21.29 -15.13
C ALA A 82 -13.69 20.79 -15.03
N ASP A 83 -13.52 19.48 -14.89
CA ASP A 83 -12.21 18.84 -14.84
C ASP A 83 -11.52 19.22 -16.15
N VAL A 84 -10.65 20.24 -16.09
CA VAL A 84 -9.74 20.57 -17.17
C VAL A 84 -8.67 19.49 -17.17
N SER A 85 -9.10 18.31 -17.60
CA SER A 85 -8.29 17.21 -18.08
C SER A 85 -7.00 17.02 -17.29
N ALA A 86 -7.10 16.60 -16.03
CA ALA A 86 -5.95 16.15 -15.25
C ALA A 86 -5.20 14.96 -15.90
N PHE A 87 -5.72 14.40 -16.99
CA PHE A 87 -5.17 13.25 -17.72
C PHE A 87 -4.97 13.49 -19.24
N THR A 88 -4.69 14.71 -19.70
CA THR A 88 -4.02 14.89 -21.01
C THR A 88 -2.51 14.70 -20.83
N VAL A 89 -2.11 13.51 -20.40
CA VAL A 89 -0.73 13.04 -20.57
C VAL A 89 -0.57 12.81 -22.07
N GLY A 90 0.23 13.66 -22.72
CA GLY A 90 0.44 13.66 -24.17
C GLY A 90 1.02 12.34 -24.68
N ILE A 91 0.15 11.43 -25.08
CA ILE A 91 0.50 10.38 -26.05
C ILE A 91 0.01 10.84 -27.43
N SER A 92 0.85 11.59 -28.14
CA SER A 92 0.67 11.77 -29.58
C SER A 92 0.99 10.44 -30.27
N SER A 93 0.00 9.55 -30.39
CA SER A 93 0.07 8.43 -31.32
C SER A 93 0.07 9.01 -32.73
N GLY A 94 1.26 9.15 -33.31
CA GLY A 94 1.46 9.61 -34.67
C GLY A 94 0.76 8.69 -35.66
N SER A 95 -0.29 9.22 -36.29
CA SER A 95 -0.83 8.71 -37.56
C SER A 95 -1.37 9.90 -38.36
N SER A 96 -0.47 10.83 -38.70
CA SER A 96 -0.68 11.81 -39.77
C SER A 96 0.31 11.51 -40.88
N LEU A 97 0.02 10.46 -41.64
CA LEU A 97 0.70 10.06 -42.87
C LEU A 97 -0.34 9.43 -43.83
N ASP A 98 -1.46 10.13 -44.09
CA ASP A 98 -2.41 9.73 -45.16
C ASP A 98 -2.79 10.91 -46.07
N SER A 99 -1.93 11.93 -46.12
CA SER A 99 -2.03 13.02 -47.10
C SER A 99 -0.68 13.26 -47.76
N MET A 100 -0.24 12.30 -48.57
CA MET A 100 0.80 12.54 -49.56
C MET A 100 0.59 11.61 -50.77
N GLY A 101 -0.19 12.10 -51.75
CA GLY A 101 -0.15 11.61 -53.12
C GLY A 101 -1.31 10.72 -53.58
N LYS A 102 -2.38 11.32 -54.09
CA LYS A 102 -2.62 11.56 -55.53
C LYS A 102 -3.79 12.51 -55.73
#